data_AF-A0A4Y3M5L5-F1
#
_entry.id   AF-A0A4Y3M5L5-F1
#
_cell.length_a   1.000
_cell.length_b   1.000
_cell.length_c   1.000
_cell.angle_alpha   90.00
_cell.angle_beta   90.00
_cell.angle_gamma   90.00
#
_symmetry.space_group_name_H-M   'P 1'
#
loop_
_entity.id
_entity.type
_entity.pdbx_description
1 polymer ?
#
loop_
_entity_poly.entity_id
_entity_poly.type
_entity_poly.pdbx_seq_one_letter_code
_entity_poly.pdbx_strand_id
1 'polypeptide(L)'
;MSTRRTFLKYALFGGAAAATEGLPAAIRRAYAIAPDPDTTYLNAEHVVILMQENRSFDHMFGTLAGVRGFNDRRAIRQKNGSSVFVQSGKSGETYTPWRLNIHDTKVTWMGSIPHSRDSQVDAWNGGAP
;
A
#
# COMPACT_ATOMS: atom_id res chain seq x y z
N MET A 1 11.04 7.34 33.43
CA MET A 1 10.06 6.41 32.80
C MET A 1 9.88 6.79 31.35
N SER A 2 10.32 5.94 30.41
CA SER A 2 10.07 6.13 28.98
C SER A 2 8.62 5.80 28.64
N THR A 3 7.84 6.78 28.20
CA THR A 3 6.45 6.54 27.77
C THR A 3 6.42 5.98 26.35
N ARG A 4 5.31 5.33 25.95
CA ARG A 4 5.08 4.87 24.56
C ARG A 4 5.29 5.99 23.53
N ARG A 5 4.93 7.22 23.90
CA ARG A 5 5.14 8.44 23.08
C ARG A 5 6.62 8.79 22.97
N THR A 6 7.37 8.67 24.06
CA THR A 6 8.82 8.88 24.08
C THR A 6 9.55 7.83 23.22
N PHE A 7 9.12 6.57 23.30
CA PHE A 7 9.64 5.48 22.47
C PHE A 7 9.36 5.70 20.97
N LEU A 8 8.13 6.06 20.60
CA LEU A 8 7.77 6.35 19.20
C LEU A 8 8.52 7.56 18.65
N LYS A 9 8.75 8.60 19.47
CA LYS A 9 9.62 9.73 19.09
C LYS A 9 11.03 9.23 18.75
N TYR A 10 11.65 8.44 19.62
CA TYR A 10 13.00 7.92 19.35
C TYR A 10 13.07 6.96 18.16
N ALA A 11 12.07 6.10 17.97
CA ALA A 11 12.00 5.21 16.81
C ALA A 11 11.82 5.98 15.49
N LEU A 12 11.03 7.06 15.50
CA LEU A 12 10.86 7.94 14.36
C LEU A 12 12.14 8.75 14.08
N PHE A 13 12.82 9.27 15.10
CA PHE A 13 14.10 9.98 14.93
C PHE A 13 15.24 9.05 14.46
N GLY A 14 15.28 7.80 14.92
CA GLY A 14 16.27 6.80 14.49
C GLY A 14 16.05 6.27 13.07
N GLY A 15 14.79 6.19 12.60
CA GLY A 15 14.44 5.77 11.24
C GLY A 15 14.35 6.91 10.21
N ALA A 16 13.94 8.10 10.62
CA ALA A 16 13.75 9.24 9.71
C ALA A 16 15.07 9.83 9.21
N ALA A 17 16.14 9.81 10.02
CA ALA A 17 17.45 10.31 9.59
C ALA A 17 17.96 9.59 8.33
N ALA A 18 17.80 8.27 8.26
CA ALA A 18 18.15 7.45 7.09
C ALA A 18 17.16 7.59 5.92
N ALA A 19 15.92 8.02 6.17
CA ALA A 19 14.91 8.20 5.13
C ALA A 19 15.02 9.55 4.39
N THR A 20 15.79 10.51 4.91
CA THR A 20 15.84 11.86 4.33
C THR A 20 16.62 11.95 3.00
N GLU A 21 17.54 11.04 2.71
CA GLU A 21 18.35 11.11 1.48
C GLU A 21 17.54 10.78 0.20
N GLY A 22 16.49 9.98 0.31
CA GLY A 22 15.57 9.67 -0.80
C GLY A 22 14.46 10.69 -1.00
N LEU A 23 14.33 11.69 -0.11
CA LEU A 23 13.26 12.67 -0.19
C LEU A 23 13.66 13.84 -1.12
N PRO A 24 12.76 14.26 -2.03
CA PRO A 24 12.96 15.47 -2.82
C PRO A 24 13.32 16.67 -1.95
N ALA A 25 14.20 17.55 -2.44
CA ALA A 25 14.71 18.70 -1.68
C ALA A 25 13.62 19.61 -1.10
N ALA A 26 12.46 19.70 -1.75
CA ALA A 26 11.31 20.44 -1.23
C ALA A 26 10.74 19.82 0.06
N ILE A 27 10.59 18.48 0.11
CA ILE A 27 10.07 17.78 1.30
C ILE A 27 11.07 17.86 2.44
N ARG A 28 12.37 17.73 2.16
CA ARG A 28 13.42 17.88 3.18
C ARG A 28 13.39 19.26 3.84
N ARG A 29 13.24 20.33 3.03
CA ARG A 29 13.12 21.70 3.55
C ARG A 29 11.85 21.88 4.39
N ALA A 30 10.72 21.33 3.95
CA ALA A 30 9.47 21.37 4.71
C ALA A 30 9.57 20.61 6.05
N TYR A 31 10.20 19.43 6.06
CA TYR A 31 10.37 18.61 7.27
C TYR A 31 11.28 19.25 8.33
N ALA A 32 12.24 20.09 7.92
CA ALA A 32 13.14 20.79 8.83
C ALA A 32 12.44 21.91 9.61
N ILE A 33 11.23 22.33 9.21
CA ILE A 33 10.44 23.35 9.90
C ILE A 33 9.68 22.66 11.03
N ALA A 34 9.99 23.02 12.28
CA ALA A 34 9.25 22.53 13.43
C ALA A 34 7.82 23.13 13.42
N PRO A 35 6.78 22.32 13.70
CA PRO A 35 5.44 22.86 13.87
C PRO A 35 5.37 23.74 15.12
N ASP A 36 4.52 24.77 15.08
CA ASP A 36 4.29 25.62 16.24
C ASP A 36 3.71 24.80 17.41
N PRO A 37 4.03 25.17 18.67
CA PRO A 37 3.46 24.53 19.85
C PRO A 37 1.93 24.47 19.80
N ASP A 38 1.36 23.38 20.31
CA ASP A 38 -0.10 23.16 20.43
C ASP A 38 -0.88 23.12 19.10
N THR A 39 -0.21 23.01 17.95
CA THR A 39 -0.85 22.82 16.64
C THR A 39 -1.08 21.34 16.30
N THR A 40 -2.10 21.09 15.46
CA THR A 40 -2.43 19.75 14.94
C THR A 40 -2.52 19.78 13.41
N TYR A 41 -2.75 18.63 12.77
CA TYR A 41 -2.96 18.57 11.32
C TYR A 41 -4.17 19.40 10.84
N LEU A 42 -5.09 19.78 11.73
CA LEU A 42 -6.22 20.66 11.43
C LEU A 42 -5.80 22.13 11.23
N ASN A 43 -4.62 22.51 11.72
CA ASN A 43 -4.04 23.85 11.56
C ASN A 43 -3.17 23.97 10.30
N ALA A 44 -3.11 22.92 9.47
CA ALA A 44 -2.30 22.94 8.26
C ALA A 44 -2.84 23.97 7.26
N GLU A 45 -2.01 24.97 6.92
CA GLU A 45 -2.35 25.98 5.91
C GLU A 45 -2.31 25.42 4.48
N HIS A 46 -1.49 24.39 4.26
CA HIS A 46 -1.26 23.80 2.95
C HIS A 46 -1.33 22.27 3.02
N VAL A 47 -2.12 21.67 2.13
CA VAL A 47 -2.21 20.21 1.95
C VAL A 47 -1.58 19.85 0.62
N VAL A 48 -0.53 19.04 0.66
CA VAL A 48 0.11 18.47 -0.55
C VAL A 48 -0.43 17.08 -0.78
N ILE A 49 -1.14 16.88 -1.88
CA ILE A 49 -1.66 15.56 -2.29
C ILE A 49 -0.71 14.97 -3.32
N LEU A 50 0.02 13.93 -2.92
CA LEU A 50 0.84 13.13 -3.83
C LEU A 50 -0.04 12.03 -4.44
N MET A 51 -0.33 12.16 -5.73
CA MET A 51 -1.08 11.14 -6.47
C MET A 51 -0.12 10.12 -7.05
N GLN A 52 -0.30 8.86 -6.68
CA GLN A 52 0.35 7.72 -7.31
C GLN A 52 -0.64 7.09 -8.30
N GLU A 53 -0.12 6.58 -9.42
CA GLU A 53 -0.94 5.99 -10.47
C GLU A 53 -0.82 4.45 -10.50
N ASN A 54 -1.86 3.81 -11.04
CA ASN A 54 -1.83 2.45 -11.60
C ASN A 54 -1.36 1.33 -10.65
N ARG A 55 -1.63 1.46 -9.34
CA ARG A 55 -1.40 0.39 -8.36
C ARG A 55 -2.61 0.23 -7.45
N SER A 56 -3.12 -0.99 -7.38
CA SER A 56 -4.19 -1.35 -6.46
C SER A 56 -3.68 -1.40 -5.02
N PHE A 57 -4.60 -1.22 -4.07
CA PHE A 57 -4.26 -1.22 -2.64
C PHE A 57 -3.63 -2.54 -2.19
N ASP A 58 -4.15 -3.67 -2.64
CA ASP A 58 -3.66 -5.01 -2.31
C ASP A 58 -2.28 -5.29 -2.91
N HIS A 59 -1.94 -4.74 -4.07
CA HIS A 59 -0.59 -4.80 -4.64
C HIS A 59 0.44 -4.15 -3.70
N MET A 60 0.13 -2.94 -3.20
CA MET A 60 1.06 -2.16 -2.39
C MET A 60 1.08 -2.59 -0.91
N PHE A 61 -0.09 -2.96 -0.38
CA PHE A 61 -0.31 -3.08 1.06
C PHE A 61 -0.96 -4.41 1.48
N GLY A 62 -1.27 -5.32 0.56
CA GLY A 62 -1.95 -6.59 0.87
C GLY A 62 -1.17 -7.53 1.81
N THR A 63 0.13 -7.27 2.03
CA THR A 63 0.97 -7.97 3.00
C THR A 63 1.44 -7.09 4.17
N LEU A 64 1.05 -5.81 4.20
CA LEU A 64 1.47 -4.88 5.24
C LEU A 64 0.84 -5.27 6.59
N ALA A 65 1.64 -5.26 7.65
CA ALA A 65 1.17 -5.58 8.99
C ALA A 65 0.02 -4.64 9.43
N GLY A 66 -1.07 -5.21 9.93
CA GLY A 66 -2.28 -4.48 10.33
C GLY A 66 -3.31 -4.29 9.21
N VAL A 67 -2.98 -4.61 7.96
CA VAL A 67 -3.95 -4.65 6.86
C VAL A 67 -4.68 -5.99 6.88
N ARG A 68 -6.01 -5.94 6.70
CA ARG A 68 -6.82 -7.12 6.38
C ARG A 68 -6.61 -7.52 4.92
N GLY A 69 -5.42 -8.06 4.65
CA GLY A 69 -4.95 -8.40 3.31
C GLY A 69 -5.03 -9.90 3.03
N PHE A 70 -4.02 -10.44 2.33
CA PHE A 70 -4.06 -11.82 1.81
C PHE A 70 -4.14 -12.92 2.89
N ASN A 71 -3.71 -12.60 4.11
CA ASN A 71 -3.79 -13.50 5.27
C ASN A 71 -5.03 -13.28 6.15
N ASP A 72 -6.00 -12.46 5.72
CA ASP A 72 -7.24 -12.26 6.47
C ASP A 72 -8.09 -13.53 6.49
N ARG A 73 -8.28 -14.09 7.70
CA ARG A 73 -9.11 -15.28 7.91
C ARG A 73 -10.60 -15.03 7.65
N ARG A 74 -11.02 -13.77 7.69
CA ARG A 74 -12.40 -13.30 7.45
C ARG A 74 -12.59 -12.80 6.01
N ALA A 75 -11.60 -12.97 5.13
CA ALA A 75 -11.79 -12.70 3.72
C ALA A 75 -12.99 -13.50 3.17
N ILE A 76 -13.74 -12.89 2.26
CA ILE A 76 -14.88 -13.52 1.59
C ILE A 76 -14.43 -14.84 0.96
N ARG A 77 -15.25 -15.87 1.11
CA ARG A 77 -15.02 -17.18 0.52
C ARG A 77 -15.85 -17.31 -0.74
N GLN A 78 -15.20 -17.77 -1.80
CA GLN A 78 -15.87 -18.17 -3.03
C GLN A 78 -16.65 -19.47 -2.81
N LYS A 79 -17.51 -19.83 -3.76
CA LYS A 79 -18.32 -21.07 -3.71
C LYS A 79 -17.49 -22.35 -3.55
N ASN A 80 -16.25 -22.35 -4.02
CA ASN A 80 -15.30 -23.45 -3.86
C ASN A 80 -14.55 -23.46 -2.51
N GLY A 81 -14.87 -22.55 -1.58
CA GLY A 81 -14.22 -22.42 -0.27
C GLY A 81 -12.88 -21.66 -0.27
N SER A 82 -12.35 -21.30 -1.43
CA SER A 82 -11.12 -20.51 -1.54
C SER A 82 -11.36 -19.05 -1.13
N SER A 83 -10.30 -18.38 -0.70
CA SER A 83 -10.35 -16.93 -0.44
C SER A 83 -10.62 -16.16 -1.74
N VAL A 84 -11.29 -15.01 -1.66
CA VAL A 84 -11.54 -14.09 -2.79
C VAL A 84 -10.27 -13.65 -3.52
N PHE A 85 -9.11 -13.73 -2.87
CA PHE A 85 -7.82 -13.41 -3.49
C PHE A 85 -7.29 -14.49 -4.44
N VAL A 86 -7.91 -15.68 -4.47
CA VAL A 86 -7.49 -16.82 -5.30
C VAL A 86 -8.35 -16.86 -6.55
N GLN A 87 -7.80 -16.49 -7.71
CA GLN A 87 -8.57 -16.33 -8.95
C GLN A 87 -8.45 -17.58 -9.82
N SER A 88 -9.57 -18.13 -10.29
CA SER A 88 -9.58 -19.27 -11.23
C SER A 88 -9.94 -18.81 -12.63
N GLY A 89 -9.14 -19.22 -13.61
CA GLY A 89 -9.40 -18.94 -15.01
C GLY A 89 -10.37 -19.96 -15.64
N LYS A 90 -10.73 -19.70 -16.90
CA LYS A 90 -11.75 -20.51 -17.62
C LYS A 90 -11.29 -21.94 -17.91
N SER A 91 -9.98 -22.18 -17.97
CA SER A 91 -9.41 -23.50 -18.21
C SER A 91 -9.14 -24.28 -16.91
N GLY A 92 -9.61 -23.77 -15.77
CA GLY A 92 -9.49 -24.41 -14.45
C GLY A 92 -8.16 -24.13 -13.74
N GLU A 93 -7.29 -23.32 -14.33
CA GLU A 93 -6.07 -22.83 -13.69
C GLU A 93 -6.41 -21.89 -12.52
N THR A 94 -5.61 -21.92 -11.46
CA THR A 94 -5.83 -21.10 -10.27
C THR A 94 -4.58 -20.30 -9.93
N TYR A 95 -4.75 -19.00 -9.73
CA TYR A 95 -3.70 -18.06 -9.40
C TYR A 95 -3.89 -17.51 -7.99
N THR A 96 -2.85 -17.64 -7.15
CA THR A 96 -2.80 -17.03 -5.82
C THR A 96 -2.00 -15.72 -5.87
N PRO A 97 -2.22 -14.79 -4.92
CA PRO A 97 -1.33 -13.65 -4.76
C PRO A 97 0.10 -14.14 -4.54
N TRP A 98 1.06 -13.48 -5.17
CA TRP A 98 2.47 -13.86 -5.12
C TRP A 98 3.35 -12.62 -5.06
N ARG A 99 4.56 -12.77 -4.53
CA ARG A 99 5.49 -11.66 -4.35
C ARG A 99 6.18 -11.31 -5.67
N LEU A 100 5.93 -10.09 -6.13
CA LEU A 100 6.62 -9.49 -7.27
C LEU A 100 8.06 -9.11 -6.88
N ASN A 101 9.06 -9.91 -7.27
CA ASN A 101 10.46 -9.67 -6.88
C ASN A 101 11.20 -8.80 -7.91
N ILE A 102 11.47 -7.54 -7.56
CA ILE A 102 12.15 -6.60 -8.46
C ILE A 102 13.66 -6.83 -8.62
N HIS A 103 14.30 -7.58 -7.71
CA HIS A 103 15.76 -7.80 -7.76
C HIS A 103 16.12 -8.99 -8.64
N ASP A 104 15.38 -10.09 -8.50
CA ASP A 104 15.71 -11.35 -9.16
C ASP A 104 14.85 -11.62 -10.41
N THR A 105 14.00 -10.66 -10.81
CA THR A 105 13.14 -10.81 -11.99
C THR A 105 13.13 -9.54 -12.84
N LYS A 106 12.73 -9.69 -14.11
CA LYS A 106 12.55 -8.56 -15.04
C LYS A 106 11.18 -7.88 -14.91
N VAL A 107 10.57 -7.93 -13.73
CA VAL A 107 9.20 -7.45 -13.56
C VAL A 107 9.01 -5.96 -13.80
N THR A 108 10.05 -5.14 -13.61
CA THR A 108 10.01 -3.71 -13.95
C THR A 108 9.82 -3.46 -15.45
N TRP A 109 10.05 -4.46 -16.29
CA TRP A 109 9.87 -4.43 -17.74
C TRP A 109 8.55 -5.07 -18.18
N MET A 110 7.75 -5.58 -17.23
CA MET A 110 6.39 -6.01 -17.53
C MET A 110 5.56 -4.77 -17.90
N GLY A 111 4.79 -4.90 -18.99
CA GLY A 111 3.86 -3.86 -19.41
C GLY A 111 2.75 -3.61 -18.39
N SER A 112 1.95 -2.58 -18.64
CA SER A 112 0.78 -2.29 -17.82
C SER A 112 -0.29 -3.37 -17.97
N ILE A 113 -1.09 -3.56 -16.92
CA ILE A 113 -2.34 -4.32 -17.03
C ILE A 113 -3.44 -3.44 -17.65
N PRO A 114 -4.54 -4.02 -18.16
CA PRO A 114 -5.70 -3.24 -18.57
C PRO A 114 -6.26 -2.39 -17.42
N HIS A 115 -6.52 -1.12 -17.70
CA HIS A 115 -7.10 -0.15 -16.75
C HIS A 115 -8.40 0.47 -17.27
N SER A 116 -8.97 -0.04 -18.36
CA SER A 116 -10.25 0.46 -18.87
C SER A 116 -11.38 0.10 -17.91
N ARG A 117 -12.44 0.92 -17.92
CA ARG A 117 -13.64 0.65 -17.11
C ARG A 117 -14.17 -0.77 -17.36
N ASP A 118 -14.28 -1.17 -18.62
CA ASP A 118 -14.83 -2.48 -18.98
C ASP A 118 -13.97 -3.63 -18.43
N SER A 119 -12.64 -3.53 -18.58
CA SER A 119 -11.73 -4.54 -18.01
C SER A 119 -11.83 -4.65 -16.49
N GLN A 120 -12.03 -3.53 -15.79
CA GLN A 120 -12.16 -3.51 -14.34
C GLN A 120 -13.52 -4.06 -13.87
N VAL A 121 -14.61 -3.72 -14.57
CA VAL A 121 -15.95 -4.23 -14.26
C VAL A 121 -16.02 -5.74 -14.52
N ASP A 122 -15.44 -6.21 -15.62
CA ASP A 122 -15.37 -7.62 -15.95
C ASP A 122 -14.53 -8.39 -14.91
N ALA A 123 -13.37 -7.83 -14.52
CA ALA A 123 -12.53 -8.42 -13.48
C ALA A 123 -13.20 -8.46 -12.10
N TRP A 124 -14.04 -7.46 -11.79
CA TRP A 124 -14.83 -7.43 -10.55
C TRP A 124 -15.91 -8.51 -10.52
N ASN A 125 -16.37 -8.98 -11.70
CA ASN A 125 -17.30 -10.10 -11.84
C ASN A 125 -18.54 -9.97 -10.92
N GLY A 126 -19.15 -8.78 -10.90
CA GLY A 126 -20.32 -8.50 -10.06
C GLY A 126 -20.07 -8.46 -8.54
N GLY A 127 -18.81 -8.47 -8.09
CA GLY A 127 -18.43 -8.34 -6.69
C GLY A 127 -18.28 -9.63 -5.90
N ALA A 128 -18.04 -10.75 -6.61
CA ALA A 128 -17.84 -12.11 -6.12
C ALA A 128 -18.02 -12.31 -4.60
N PRO A 129 -19.16 -12.91 -4.22
CA PRO A 129 -19.32 -14.37 -4.27
C PRO A 129 -20.14 -14.96 -5.41
#